data_AF-A0A7S2Z0E5-F1
#
_entry.id   AF-A0A7S2Z0E5-F1
#
_cell.length_a   1.000
_cell.length_b   1.000
_cell.length_c   1.000
_cell.angle_alpha   90.00
_cell.angle_beta   90.00
_cell.angle_gamma   90.00
#
_symmetry.space_group_name_H-M   'P 1'
#
loop_
_entity.id
_entity.type
_entity.pdbx_description
1 polymer ?
#
loop_
_entity_poly.entity_id
_entity_poly.type
_entity_poly.pdbx_seq_one_letter_code
_entity_poly.pdbx_strand_id
1 'polypeptide(L)'
;EVELQDSVSNTFKLEKSHFDLPEPLMMGPGPSNPYPRANDAMSKALLGHMHSPCFGLMDEIQSGLKYVLQTDNKATFGLSASGGAAMDAAVSNLLEPGEKAVVSVSGIW
;
A
#
# COMPACT_ATOMS: atom_id res chain seq x y z
N GLU A 1 42.97 -15.27 11.68
CA GLU A 1 42.26 -13.98 11.62
C GLU A 1 42.28 -13.49 10.19
N VAL A 2 41.12 -13.31 9.58
CA VAL A 2 41.02 -12.67 8.25
C VAL A 2 40.72 -11.21 8.52
N GLU A 3 41.72 -10.34 8.32
CA GLU A 3 41.54 -8.89 8.33
C GLU A 3 40.61 -8.49 7.18
N LEU A 4 39.35 -8.17 7.52
CA LEU A 4 38.42 -7.55 6.60
C LEU A 4 38.85 -6.09 6.43
N GLN A 5 39.33 -5.77 5.23
CA GLN A 5 39.85 -4.47 4.82
C GLN A 5 38.89 -3.32 5.10
N ASP A 6 39.48 -2.17 5.44
CA ASP A 6 38.92 -0.82 5.59
C ASP A 6 38.28 -0.24 4.30
N SER A 7 37.51 -1.02 3.53
CA SER A 7 37.04 -0.62 2.19
C SER A 7 35.67 0.08 2.16
N VAL A 8 35.02 0.31 3.30
CA VAL A 8 33.70 0.94 3.33
C VAL A 8 33.83 2.46 3.43
N SER A 9 33.62 3.14 2.30
CA SER A 9 33.60 4.60 2.25
C SER A 9 32.39 5.17 3.01
N ASN A 10 32.66 6.09 3.93
CA ASN A 10 31.66 6.81 4.70
C ASN A 10 31.17 8.10 4.01
N THR A 11 31.48 8.32 2.72
CA THR A 11 31.12 9.56 1.99
C THR A 11 29.63 9.93 2.11
N PHE A 12 28.74 8.94 2.17
CA PHE A 12 27.29 9.15 2.30
C PHE A 12 26.75 8.68 3.65
N LYS A 13 27.62 8.46 4.64
CA LYS A 13 27.19 8.08 5.98
C LYS A 13 26.60 9.31 6.67
N LEU A 14 25.28 9.35 6.73
CA LEU A 14 24.54 10.39 7.44
C LEU A 14 24.82 10.28 8.93
N GLU A 15 25.10 11.42 9.57
CA GLU A 15 25.06 11.48 11.02
C GLU A 15 23.60 11.33 11.47
N LYS A 16 23.38 10.56 12.55
CA LYS A 16 22.04 10.25 13.05
C LYS A 16 21.44 11.49 13.73
N SER A 17 20.94 12.44 12.95
CA SER A 17 19.92 13.38 13.39
C SER A 17 18.57 12.89 12.88
N HIS A 18 17.60 12.76 13.79
CA HIS A 18 16.22 12.50 13.39
C HIS A 18 15.67 13.78 12.75
N PHE A 19 15.02 13.66 11.59
CA PHE A 19 14.29 14.77 10.99
C PHE A 19 13.00 14.98 11.79
N ASP A 20 12.89 16.09 12.49
CA ASP A 20 11.65 16.51 13.12
C ASP A 20 10.67 16.96 12.02
N LEU A 21 9.67 16.14 11.76
CA LEU A 21 8.61 16.45 10.80
C LEU A 21 7.47 17.18 11.51
N PRO A 22 6.98 18.32 10.97
CA PRO A 22 5.76 18.92 11.47
C PRO A 22 4.57 17.99 11.21
N GLU A 23 3.50 18.12 12.00
CA GLU A 23 2.21 17.46 11.75
C GLU A 23 1.29 18.43 10.98
N PRO A 24 1.31 18.45 9.63
CA PRO A 24 0.46 19.35 8.85
C PRO A 24 -1.00 18.88 8.88
N LEU A 25 -1.91 19.85 8.86
CA LEU A 25 -3.32 19.60 8.59
C LEU A 25 -3.53 19.48 7.08
N MET A 26 -3.84 18.27 6.60
CA MET A 26 -3.91 17.93 5.18
C MET A 26 -5.34 18.04 4.66
N MET A 27 -5.66 19.19 4.03
CA MET A 27 -6.99 19.50 3.48
C MET A 27 -7.06 19.47 1.94
N GLY A 28 -6.01 18.99 1.27
CA GLY A 28 -6.00 18.79 -0.17
C GLY A 28 -6.75 17.51 -0.60
N PRO A 29 -6.81 17.22 -1.90
CA PRO A 29 -7.45 16.00 -2.43
C PRO A 29 -6.68 14.71 -2.07
N GLY A 30 -5.47 14.81 -1.54
CA GLY A 30 -4.69 13.70 -1.03
C GLY A 30 -3.20 14.03 -0.95
N PRO A 31 -2.42 13.28 -0.14
CA PRO A 31 -2.89 12.33 0.88
C PRO A 31 -3.58 13.05 2.06
N SER A 32 -4.36 12.33 2.86
CA SER A 32 -5.03 12.86 4.07
C SER A 32 -4.31 12.42 5.35
N ASN A 33 -4.57 13.11 6.47
CA ASN A 33 -4.12 12.65 7.78
C ASN A 33 -4.85 11.34 8.14
N PRO A 34 -4.13 10.24 8.46
CA PRO A 34 -4.77 9.01 8.91
C PRO A 34 -5.36 9.17 10.31
N TYR A 35 -6.39 8.37 10.63
CA TYR A 35 -6.87 8.27 12.01
C TYR A 35 -5.76 7.75 12.94
N PRO A 36 -5.63 8.23 14.19
CA PRO A 36 -4.59 7.76 15.12
C PRO A 36 -4.52 6.24 15.26
N ARG A 37 -5.68 5.58 15.32
CA ARG A 37 -5.78 4.11 15.38
C ARG A 37 -5.10 3.38 14.21
N ALA A 38 -5.04 4.00 13.02
CA ALA A 38 -4.40 3.41 11.85
C ALA A 38 -2.88 3.54 11.93
N ASN A 39 -2.37 4.68 12.43
CA ASN A 39 -0.95 4.85 12.72
C ASN A 39 -0.49 3.86 13.79
N ASP A 40 -1.26 3.71 14.87
CA ASP A 40 -0.97 2.74 15.93
C ASP A 40 -1.01 1.29 15.44
N ALA A 41 -1.82 0.99 14.42
CA ALA A 41 -1.84 -0.34 13.81
C ALA A 41 -0.58 -0.60 12.98
N MET A 42 -0.07 0.42 12.26
CA MET A 42 1.14 0.30 11.44
C MET A 42 2.43 0.10 12.26
N SER A 43 2.45 0.50 13.54
CA SER A 43 3.61 0.32 14.43
C SER A 43 3.69 -1.07 15.07
N LYS A 44 2.69 -1.93 14.86
CA LYS A 44 2.65 -3.29 15.41
C LYS A 44 3.68 -4.20 14.73
N ALA A 45 4.07 -5.26 15.44
CA ALA A 45 5.00 -6.26 14.92
C ALA A 45 4.46 -6.91 13.63
N LEU A 46 5.36 -7.15 12.69
CA LEU A 46 5.03 -7.77 11.41
C LEU A 46 4.56 -9.21 11.59
N LEU A 47 3.54 -9.58 10.82
CA LEU A 47 3.02 -10.94 10.76
C LEU A 47 3.50 -11.62 9.48
N GLY A 48 3.94 -12.88 9.57
CA GLY A 48 4.27 -13.68 8.40
C GLY A 48 3.01 -14.08 7.62
N HIS A 49 3.09 -14.11 6.28
CA HIS A 49 1.94 -14.39 5.40
C HIS A 49 1.30 -15.78 5.57
N MET A 50 2.03 -16.74 6.17
CA MET A 50 1.52 -18.08 6.48
C MET A 50 1.12 -18.28 7.95
N HIS A 51 1.23 -17.25 8.79
CA HIS A 51 0.82 -17.37 10.18
C HIS A 51 -0.71 -17.47 10.28
N SER A 52 -1.21 -18.35 11.14
CA SER A 52 -2.66 -18.59 11.30
C SER A 52 -3.49 -17.31 11.51
N PRO A 53 -3.07 -16.31 12.30
CA PRO A 53 -3.82 -15.05 12.45
C PRO A 53 -3.96 -14.23 11.16
N CYS A 54 -3.10 -14.45 10.15
CA CYS A 54 -3.12 -13.71 8.89
C CYS A 54 -4.39 -14.02 8.10
N PHE A 55 -4.82 -15.28 8.08
CA PHE A 55 -6.03 -15.71 7.35
C PHE A 55 -7.29 -15.06 7.91
N GLY A 56 -7.48 -15.09 9.24
CA GLY A 56 -8.62 -14.44 9.88
C GLY A 56 -8.65 -12.92 9.62
N LEU A 57 -7.48 -12.26 9.67
CA LEU A 57 -7.37 -10.84 9.35
C LEU A 57 -7.74 -10.56 7.88
N MET A 58 -7.33 -11.41 6.94
CA MET A 58 -7.71 -11.28 5.52
C MET A 58 -9.23 -11.45 5.33
N ASP A 59 -9.88 -12.36 6.04
CA ASP A 59 -11.34 -12.55 5.99
C ASP A 59 -12.11 -11.34 6.54
N GLU A 60 -11.62 -10.76 7.65
CA GLU A 60 -12.16 -9.53 8.21
C GLU A 60 -12.01 -8.34 7.23
N ILE A 61 -10.83 -8.19 6.63
CA ILE A 61 -10.56 -7.14 5.63
C ILE A 61 -11.48 -7.32 4.42
N GLN A 62 -11.61 -8.54 3.89
CA GLN A 62 -12.51 -8.82 2.77
C GLN A 62 -13.95 -8.43 3.12
N SER A 63 -14.43 -8.79 4.32
CA SER A 63 -15.78 -8.46 4.77
C SER A 63 -15.99 -6.95 4.90
N GLY A 64 -14.99 -6.24 5.44
CA GLY A 64 -14.99 -4.77 5.51
C GLY A 64 -15.00 -4.10 4.13
N LEU A 65 -14.22 -4.63 3.18
CA LEU A 65 -14.20 -4.12 1.80
C LEU A 65 -15.53 -4.35 1.09
N LYS A 66 -16.16 -5.52 1.27
CA LYS A 66 -17.50 -5.80 0.75
C LYS A 66 -18.54 -4.82 1.29
N TYR A 67 -18.46 -4.49 2.58
CA TYR A 67 -19.29 -3.46 3.19
C TYR A 67 -19.02 -2.08 2.59
N VAL A 68 -17.77 -1.62 2.49
CA VAL A 68 -17.46 -0.28 1.97
C VAL A 68 -17.84 -0.14 0.49
N LEU A 69 -17.59 -1.18 -0.31
CA LEU A 69 -17.90 -1.21 -1.74
C LEU A 69 -19.36 -1.60 -2.04
N GLN A 70 -20.14 -1.99 -1.03
CA GLN A 70 -21.52 -2.46 -1.13
C GLN A 70 -21.68 -3.58 -2.18
N THR A 71 -20.96 -4.69 -1.99
CA THR A 71 -20.96 -5.83 -2.93
C THR A 71 -20.89 -7.18 -2.22
N ASP A 72 -21.48 -8.21 -2.84
CA ASP A 72 -21.40 -9.61 -2.39
C ASP A 72 -20.33 -10.42 -3.15
N ASN A 73 -19.53 -9.77 -4.01
CA ASN A 73 -18.54 -10.44 -4.84
C ASN A 73 -17.51 -11.21 -4.00
N LYS A 74 -17.32 -12.51 -4.29
CA LYS A 74 -16.34 -13.33 -3.56
C LYS A 74 -14.90 -12.86 -3.77
N ALA A 75 -14.59 -12.37 -4.97
CA ALA A 75 -13.27 -11.83 -5.32
C ALA A 75 -13.16 -10.35 -4.89
N THR A 76 -13.17 -10.11 -3.57
CA THR A 76 -12.95 -8.78 -2.98
C THR A 76 -11.73 -8.83 -2.07
N PHE A 77 -10.69 -8.08 -2.41
CA PHE A 77 -9.42 -8.08 -1.69
C PHE A 77 -8.68 -6.77 -1.91
N GLY A 78 -7.71 -6.49 -1.05
CA GLY A 78 -6.79 -5.36 -1.21
C GLY A 78 -5.59 -5.75 -2.07
N LEU A 79 -5.20 -4.88 -2.99
CA LEU A 79 -3.93 -4.98 -3.71
C LEU A 79 -2.88 -4.14 -3.00
N SER A 80 -1.70 -4.69 -2.74
CA SER A 80 -0.57 -3.97 -2.15
C SER A 80 0.08 -3.02 -3.16
N ALA A 81 -0.64 -1.97 -3.54
CA ALA A 81 -0.21 -0.98 -4.52
C ALA A 81 -0.96 0.35 -4.35
N SER A 82 -0.59 1.37 -5.13
CA SER A 82 -1.35 2.62 -5.22
C SER A 82 -2.60 2.44 -6.10
N GLY A 83 -3.50 3.44 -6.12
CA GLY A 83 -4.72 3.39 -6.93
C GLY A 83 -4.48 3.21 -8.43
N GLY A 84 -3.43 3.81 -8.99
CA GLY A 84 -3.10 3.65 -10.41
C GLY A 84 -2.71 2.22 -10.78
N ALA A 85 -1.96 1.54 -9.91
CA ALA A 85 -1.61 0.13 -10.11
C ALA A 85 -2.81 -0.81 -9.92
N ALA A 86 -3.79 -0.44 -9.09
CA ALA A 86 -5.06 -1.17 -9.01
C ALA A 86 -5.88 -1.06 -10.31
N MET A 87 -5.88 0.12 -10.95
CA MET A 87 -6.50 0.30 -12.26
C MET A 87 -5.79 -0.55 -13.33
N ASP A 88 -4.46 -0.53 -13.35
CA ASP A 88 -3.66 -1.35 -14.27
C ASP A 88 -3.93 -2.85 -14.07
N ALA A 89 -3.95 -3.32 -12.83
CA ALA A 89 -4.29 -4.70 -12.51
C ALA A 89 -5.69 -5.08 -13.02
N ALA A 90 -6.70 -4.21 -12.91
CA ALA A 90 -8.03 -4.48 -13.42
C ALA A 90 -8.05 -4.59 -14.95
N VAL A 91 -7.42 -3.66 -15.66
CA VAL A 91 -7.41 -3.63 -17.13
C VAL A 91 -6.61 -4.80 -17.70
N SER A 92 -5.40 -5.02 -17.17
CA SER A 92 -4.46 -6.03 -17.67
C SER A 92 -4.92 -7.47 -17.43
N ASN A 93 -5.83 -7.70 -16.47
CA ASN A 93 -6.43 -9.02 -16.24
C ASN A 93 -7.75 -9.24 -17.00
N LEU A 94 -8.37 -8.18 -17.53
CA LEU A 94 -9.66 -8.27 -18.23
C LEU A 94 -9.54 -8.16 -19.75
N LEU A 95 -8.45 -7.59 -20.28
CA LEU A 95 -8.28 -7.34 -21.71
C LEU A 95 -7.10 -8.12 -22.29
N GLU A 96 -7.33 -8.69 -23.47
CA GLU A 96 -6.29 -9.31 -24.30
C GLU A 96 -5.84 -8.40 -25.46
N PRO A 97 -4.64 -8.61 -26.03
CA PRO A 97 -4.19 -7.87 -27.20
C PRO A 97 -5.16 -7.99 -28.39
N GLY A 98 -5.62 -6.84 -28.90
CA GLY A 98 -6.55 -6.78 -30.03
C GLY A 98 -8.02 -6.58 -29.65
N GLU A 99 -8.35 -6.68 -28.36
CA GLU A 99 -9.67 -6.33 -27.85
C GLU A 99 -9.90 -4.81 -27.83
N LYS A 100 -11.17 -4.40 -27.84
CA LYS A 100 -11.57 -2.99 -27.84
C LYS A 100 -12.20 -2.63 -26.50
N ALA A 101 -11.70 -1.57 -25.88
CA ALA A 101 -12.29 -0.96 -24.69
C ALA A 101 -12.86 0.43 -25.01
N VAL A 102 -13.93 0.82 -24.33
CA VAL A 102 -14.50 2.17 -24.40
C VAL A 102 -14.13 2.91 -23.11
N VAL A 103 -13.51 4.08 -23.24
CA VAL A 103 -13.14 4.93 -22.10
C VAL A 103 -13.85 6.27 -22.24
N SER A 104 -14.60 6.66 -21.20
CA SER A 104 -15.21 7.99 -21.13
C SER A 104 -14.24 8.94 -20.44
N VAL A 105 -13.78 9.97 -21.16
CA VAL A 105 -12.78 10.91 -20.64
C VAL A 105 -13.47 12.22 -20.27
N SER A 106 -13.33 12.62 -19.01
CA SER A 106 -13.81 13.91 -18.49
C SER A 106 -12.82 14.55 -17.50
N GLY A 107 -11.57 14.10 -17.51
CA GLY A 107 -10.51 14.56 -16.60
C GLY A 107 -9.16 13.92 -16.94
N ILE A 108 -8.21 14.03 -16.01
CA ILE A 108 -6.87 13.43 -16.15
C ILE A 108 -6.86 11.91 -15.86
N TRP A 109 -7.83 11.44 -15.08
CA TRP A 109 -8.01 10.03 -14.73
C TRP A 109 -8.94 9.32 -15.71
#